data_AF-A0A117LMQ7-F1
#
_entry.id   AF-A0A117LMQ7-F1
#
_cell.length_a   1.000
_cell.length_b   1.000
_cell.length_c   1.000
_cell.angle_alpha   90.00
_cell.angle_beta   90.00
_cell.angle_gamma   90.00
#
_symmetry.space_group_name_H-M   'P 1'
#
loop_
_entity.id
_entity.type
_entity.pdbx_description
1 polymer ?
#
loop_
_entity_poly.entity_id
_entity_poly.type
_entity_poly.pdbx_seq_one_letter_code
_entity_poly.pdbx_strand_id
1 'polypeptide(L)'
;MALSKRKKFGLKIALMLVVLFFACLWVFSHFLTRIDEKMEAIEMVKAQHLQKERIEGFVSNVNREGKFKLIGWDIEPTEKKGVFIVSYTLRRLNEDGFATGPVEGFWYKVDLKENSCEQIFPPGTSTPES
;
A
#
# COMPACT_ATOMS: atom_id res chain seq x y z
N MET A 1 45.30 -10.94 36.85
CA MET A 1 44.97 -10.18 35.62
C MET A 1 43.84 -10.78 34.74
N ALA A 2 43.52 -12.08 34.82
CA ALA A 2 42.51 -12.71 33.94
C ALA A 2 41.03 -12.32 34.21
N LEU A 3 40.68 -12.02 35.47
CA LEU A 3 39.30 -11.66 35.89
C LEU A 3 38.81 -10.31 35.32
N SER A 4 39.69 -9.32 35.14
CA SER A 4 39.29 -8.01 34.59
C SER A 4 39.05 -8.07 33.07
N LYS A 5 39.75 -8.96 32.35
CA LYS A 5 39.54 -9.19 30.92
C LYS A 5 38.17 -9.83 30.64
N ARG A 6 37.71 -10.79 31.47
CA ARG A 6 36.36 -11.40 31.34
C ARG A 6 35.22 -10.39 31.58
N LYS A 7 35.32 -9.52 32.61
CA LYS A 7 34.33 -8.45 32.84
C LYS A 7 34.26 -7.44 31.68
N LYS A 8 35.42 -7.02 31.16
CA LYS A 8 35.47 -6.14 29.97
C LYS A 8 34.90 -6.80 28.71
N PHE A 9 35.04 -8.12 28.56
CA PHE A 9 34.45 -8.88 27.45
C PHE A 9 32.92 -8.98 27.56
N GLY A 10 32.39 -9.30 28.75
CA GLY A 10 30.95 -9.33 28.99
C GLY A 10 30.27 -7.98 28.79
N LEU A 11 30.93 -6.90 29.22
CA LEU A 11 30.46 -5.52 28.98
C LEU A 11 30.37 -5.20 27.48
N LYS A 12 31.38 -5.60 26.69
CA LYS A 12 31.38 -5.38 25.23
C LYS A 12 30.27 -6.16 24.52
N ILE A 13 30.00 -7.40 24.95
CA ILE A 13 28.91 -8.22 24.40
C ILE A 13 27.56 -7.60 24.74
N ALA A 14 27.36 -7.17 25.99
CA ALA A 14 26.14 -6.47 26.40
C ALA A 14 25.94 -5.18 25.60
N LEU A 15 27.01 -4.40 25.39
CA LEU A 15 26.95 -3.18 24.57
C LEU A 15 26.62 -3.49 23.10
N MET A 16 27.21 -4.54 22.52
CA MET A 16 26.87 -5.00 21.17
C MET A 16 25.39 -5.41 21.06
N LEU A 17 24.88 -6.15 22.05
CA LEU A 17 23.47 -6.57 22.07
C LEU A 17 22.54 -5.37 22.17
N VAL A 18 22.90 -4.35 22.96
CA VAL A 18 22.13 -3.11 23.05
C VAL A 18 22.12 -2.36 21.71
N VAL A 19 23.28 -2.22 21.05
CA VAL A 19 23.35 -1.58 19.73
C VAL A 19 22.56 -2.39 18.69
N LEU A 20 22.65 -3.71 18.71
CA LEU A 20 21.88 -4.59 17.82
C LEU A 20 20.37 -4.43 18.06
N PHE A 21 19.95 -4.38 19.32
CA PHE A 21 18.55 -4.17 19.67
C PHE A 21 18.02 -2.83 19.14
N PHE A 22 18.77 -1.73 19.31
CA PHE A 22 18.40 -0.43 18.73
C PHE A 22 18.38 -0.44 17.20
N ALA A 23 19.32 -1.15 16.55
CA ALA A 23 19.32 -1.29 15.10
C ALA A 23 18.08 -2.04 14.60
N CYS A 24 17.68 -3.13 15.27
CA CYS A 24 16.46 -3.86 14.95
C CYS A 24 15.21 -3.01 15.13
N LEU A 25 15.11 -2.25 16.23
CA LEU A 25 14.00 -1.32 16.45
C LEU A 25 13.93 -0.23 15.39
N TRP A 26 15.08 0.32 14.97
CA TRP A 26 15.14 1.32 13.91
C TRP A 26 14.62 0.78 12.58
N VAL A 27 15.09 -0.40 12.17
CA VAL A 27 14.64 -1.05 10.93
C VAL A 27 13.15 -1.35 10.98
N PHE A 28 12.65 -1.85 12.13
CA PHE A 28 11.24 -2.13 12.33
C PHE A 28 10.39 -0.84 12.27
N SER A 29 10.81 0.22 12.94
CA SER A 29 10.12 1.52 12.88
C SER A 29 10.07 2.07 11.46
N HIS A 30 11.19 2.06 10.73
CA HIS A 30 11.23 2.51 9.35
C HIS A 30 10.33 1.64 8.43
N PHE A 31 10.23 0.34 8.70
CA PHE A 31 9.33 -0.55 7.98
C PHE A 31 7.86 -0.20 8.24
N LEU A 32 7.47 0.05 9.49
CA LEU A 32 6.12 0.49 9.84
C LEU A 32 5.75 1.80 9.14
N THR A 33 6.63 2.81 9.19
CA THR A 33 6.36 4.11 8.54
C THR A 33 6.10 3.94 7.03
N ARG A 34 6.85 3.07 6.35
CA ARG A 34 6.61 2.80 4.92
C ARG A 34 5.29 2.08 4.65
N ILE A 35 4.84 1.21 5.56
CA ILE A 35 3.53 0.56 5.44
C ILE A 35 2.43 1.59 5.65
N ASP A 36 2.57 2.46 6.64
CA ASP A 36 1.60 3.52 6.94
C ASP A 36 1.45 4.47 5.75
N GLU A 37 2.56 4.95 5.17
CA GLU A 37 2.54 5.81 3.97
C GLU A 37 1.85 5.11 2.78
N LYS A 38 2.13 3.81 2.56
CA LYS A 38 1.47 3.05 1.49
C LYS A 38 -0.03 2.89 1.72
N MET A 39 -0.44 2.63 2.96
CA MET A 39 -1.84 2.51 3.35
C MET A 39 -2.57 3.85 3.18
N GLU A 40 -1.96 4.94 3.62
CA GLU A 40 -2.48 6.30 3.49
C GLU A 40 -2.71 6.67 2.02
N ALA A 41 -1.78 6.30 1.12
CA ALA A 41 -1.94 6.53 -0.31
C ALA A 41 -3.14 5.78 -0.90
N ILE A 42 -3.35 4.52 -0.50
CA ILE A 42 -4.52 3.73 -0.91
C ILE A 42 -5.81 4.35 -0.35
N GLU A 43 -5.80 4.78 0.91
CA GLU A 43 -6.95 5.44 1.54
C GLU A 43 -7.31 6.76 0.84
N MET A 44 -6.32 7.51 0.36
CA MET A 44 -6.56 8.73 -0.42
C MET A 44 -7.28 8.42 -1.75
N VAL A 45 -6.84 7.40 -2.50
CA VAL A 45 -7.54 6.96 -3.73
C VAL A 45 -8.97 6.53 -3.41
N LYS A 46 -9.17 5.77 -2.33
CA LYS A 46 -10.50 5.37 -1.86
C LYS A 46 -11.37 6.57 -1.51
N ALA A 47 -10.80 7.55 -0.81
CA ALA A 47 -11.53 8.74 -0.37
C ALA A 47 -11.87 9.68 -1.53
N GLN A 48 -11.02 9.84 -2.53
CA GLN A 48 -11.23 10.84 -3.58
C GLN A 48 -11.95 10.28 -4.81
N HIS A 49 -11.64 9.05 -5.22
CA HIS A 49 -12.15 8.48 -6.46
C HIS A 49 -13.24 7.43 -6.23
N LEU A 50 -13.08 6.59 -5.20
CA LEU A 50 -14.11 5.59 -4.87
C LEU A 50 -15.29 6.20 -4.09
N GLN A 51 -15.18 7.43 -3.57
CA GLN A 51 -16.33 8.11 -2.95
C GLN A 51 -17.40 8.55 -3.95
N LYS A 52 -17.06 8.81 -5.22
CA LYS A 52 -18.07 9.08 -6.26
C LYS A 52 -18.92 7.84 -6.59
N GLU A 53 -18.43 6.65 -6.23
CA GLU A 53 -19.11 5.35 -6.39
C GLU A 53 -19.81 4.88 -5.09
N ARG A 54 -19.98 5.77 -4.08
CA ARG A 54 -20.66 5.48 -2.82
C ARG A 54 -22.12 5.04 -3.02
N ILE A 55 -22.42 3.75 -2.83
CA ILE A 55 -22.84 3.20 -1.53
C ILE A 55 -23.39 1.76 -1.64
N GLU A 56 -23.78 1.26 -2.81
CA GLU A 56 -24.31 -0.12 -2.91
C GLU A 56 -23.32 -1.14 -3.49
N GLY A 57 -22.22 -0.72 -4.13
CA GLY A 57 -21.52 -1.58 -5.10
C GLY A 57 -20.23 -2.31 -4.66
N PHE A 58 -19.40 -1.70 -3.81
CA PHE A 58 -17.94 -1.87 -4.00
C PHE A 58 -17.14 -2.52 -2.86
N VAL A 59 -17.72 -2.70 -1.67
CA VAL A 59 -16.93 -3.02 -0.45
C VAL A 59 -17.28 -4.38 0.17
N SER A 60 -17.62 -5.39 -0.66
CA SER A 60 -17.54 -6.77 -0.19
C SER A 60 -16.93 -7.68 -1.25
N ASN A 61 -16.18 -8.68 -0.79
CA ASN A 61 -15.51 -9.71 -1.61
C ASN A 61 -16.46 -10.45 -2.58
N VAL A 62 -17.77 -10.32 -2.38
CA VAL A 62 -18.84 -10.45 -3.37
C VAL A 62 -19.95 -9.53 -2.86
N ASN A 63 -20.33 -8.51 -3.62
CA ASN A 63 -21.52 -7.73 -3.31
C ASN A 63 -22.76 -8.63 -3.39
N ARG A 64 -23.66 -8.58 -2.40
CA ARG A 64 -24.97 -9.25 -2.45
C ARG A 64 -25.87 -8.74 -3.58
N GLU A 65 -25.55 -7.57 -4.17
CA GLU A 65 -26.31 -6.93 -5.25
C GLU A 65 -25.53 -6.83 -6.58
N GLY A 66 -24.34 -7.44 -6.66
CA GLY A 66 -23.58 -7.75 -7.87
C GLY A 66 -23.52 -6.70 -9.00
N LYS A 67 -22.41 -5.97 -9.15
CA LYS A 67 -21.97 -5.40 -10.45
C LYS A 67 -20.46 -5.39 -10.70
N PHE A 68 -19.61 -5.38 -9.66
CA PHE A 68 -18.16 -5.39 -9.80
C PHE A 68 -17.48 -6.16 -8.67
N LYS A 69 -16.30 -6.74 -8.95
CA LYS A 69 -15.42 -7.39 -8.00
C LYS A 69 -14.03 -6.78 -8.09
N LEU A 70 -13.54 -6.26 -6.97
CA LEU A 70 -12.15 -5.85 -6.81
C LEU A 70 -11.25 -7.10 -6.83
N ILE A 71 -10.32 -7.15 -7.79
CA ILE A 71 -9.34 -8.24 -7.92
C ILE A 71 -8.12 -7.98 -7.05
N GLY A 72 -7.62 -6.75 -7.03
CA GLY A 72 -6.45 -6.40 -6.24
C GLY A 72 -6.08 -4.93 -6.30
N TRP A 73 -5.28 -4.53 -5.33
CA TRP A 73 -4.59 -3.24 -5.27
C TRP A 73 -3.10 -3.48 -5.52
N ASP A 74 -2.47 -2.55 -6.20
CA ASP A 74 -1.03 -2.49 -6.34
C ASP A 74 -0.52 -1.09 -6.02
N ILE A 75 0.67 -0.99 -5.44
CA ILE A 75 1.26 0.28 -5.01
C ILE A 75 2.76 0.29 -5.18
N GLU A 76 3.21 1.16 -6.07
CA GLU A 76 4.60 1.35 -6.43
C GLU A 76 5.09 2.73 -5.97
N PRO A 77 6.20 2.82 -5.21
CA PRO A 77 6.80 4.10 -4.91
C PRO A 77 7.47 4.68 -6.17
N THR A 78 7.38 6.00 -6.34
CA THR A 78 8.12 6.71 -7.40
C THR A 78 9.48 7.18 -6.89
N GLU A 79 10.28 7.79 -7.78
CA GLU A 79 11.56 8.43 -7.42
C GLU A 79 11.38 9.59 -6.40
N LYS A 80 10.21 10.26 -6.40
CA LYS A 80 9.91 11.35 -5.45
C LYS A 80 9.40 10.76 -4.14
N LYS A 81 10.10 11.05 -3.02
CA LYS A 81 9.72 10.59 -1.68
C LYS A 81 8.34 11.13 -1.28
N GLY A 82 7.43 10.23 -0.94
CA GLY A 82 6.04 10.53 -0.58
C GLY A 82 5.08 10.51 -1.76
N VAL A 83 5.56 10.14 -2.96
CA VAL A 83 4.73 9.99 -4.15
C VAL A 83 4.67 8.53 -4.57
N PHE A 84 3.45 8.04 -4.75
CA PHE A 84 3.13 6.67 -5.07
C PHE A 84 2.29 6.59 -6.33
N ILE A 85 2.49 5.53 -7.12
CA ILE A 85 1.54 5.09 -8.12
C ILE A 85 0.70 4.01 -7.46
N VAL A 86 -0.58 4.30 -7.27
CA VAL A 86 -1.55 3.36 -6.74
C VAL A 86 -2.41 2.89 -7.90
N SER A 87 -2.57 1.59 -8.04
CA SER A 87 -3.50 1.03 -9.02
C SER A 87 -4.43 0.01 -8.40
N TYR A 88 -5.59 -0.17 -9.00
CA TYR A 88 -6.50 -1.24 -8.64
C TYR A 88 -7.13 -1.85 -9.89
N THR A 89 -7.48 -3.13 -9.79
CA THR A 89 -8.09 -3.89 -10.87
C THR A 89 -9.47 -4.39 -10.47
N LEU A 90 -10.43 -4.20 -11.37
CA LEU A 90 -11.83 -4.53 -11.19
C LEU A 90 -12.29 -5.49 -12.27
N ARG A 91 -13.28 -6.31 -11.92
CA ARG A 91 -13.98 -7.17 -12.88
C ARG A 91 -15.47 -6.94 -12.75
N ARG A 92 -16.12 -6.63 -13.86
CA ARG A 92 -17.58 -6.56 -13.93
C ARG A 92 -18.19 -7.94 -13.74
N LEU A 93 -19.28 -8.00 -12.98
CA LEU A 93 -20.06 -9.19 -12.75
C LEU A 93 -21.50 -8.95 -13.24
N ASN A 94 -22.18 -9.98 -13.74
CA ASN A 94 -23.63 -9.95 -13.94
C ASN A 94 -24.38 -10.17 -12.61
N GLU A 95 -25.71 -10.14 -12.67
CA GLU A 95 -26.60 -10.34 -11.52
C GLU A 95 -26.41 -11.70 -10.83
N ASP A 96 -25.97 -12.71 -11.58
CA ASP A 96 -25.65 -14.06 -11.07
C ASP A 96 -24.24 -14.18 -10.47
N GLY A 97 -23.43 -13.10 -10.52
CA GLY A 97 -22.06 -13.09 -10.01
C GLY A 97 -21.00 -13.67 -10.96
N PHE A 98 -21.33 -13.92 -12.22
CA PHE A 98 -20.38 -14.33 -13.27
C PHE A 98 -19.69 -13.14 -13.92
N ALA A 99 -18.43 -13.33 -14.30
CA ALA A 99 -17.62 -12.31 -14.97
C ALA A 99 -18.24 -11.89 -16.32
N THR A 100 -18.39 -10.59 -16.52
CA THR A 100 -18.83 -10.01 -17.79
C THR A 100 -17.80 -9.02 -18.31
N GLY A 101 -17.27 -9.24 -19.51
CA GLY A 101 -16.30 -8.35 -20.13
C GLY A 101 -14.87 -8.46 -19.59
N PRO A 102 -13.98 -7.55 -20.04
CA PRO A 102 -12.56 -7.55 -19.66
C PRO A 102 -12.34 -7.08 -18.22
N VAL A 103 -11.14 -7.34 -17.69
CA VAL A 103 -10.68 -6.75 -16.43
C VAL A 103 -10.31 -5.30 -16.69
N GLU A 104 -10.80 -4.40 -15.84
CA GLU A 104 -10.54 -2.97 -15.90
C GLU A 104 -9.47 -2.62 -14.89
N GLY A 105 -8.47 -1.83 -15.28
CA GLY A 105 -7.46 -1.30 -14.38
C GLY A 105 -7.58 0.20 -14.25
N PHE A 106 -7.24 0.74 -13.08
CA PHE A 106 -7.22 2.16 -12.80
C PHE A 106 -5.91 2.51 -12.11
N TRP A 107 -5.29 3.61 -12.52
CA TRP A 107 -4.00 4.06 -12.00
C TRP A 107 -4.10 5.51 -11.53
N TYR A 108 -3.48 5.78 -10.40
CA TYR A 108 -3.49 7.08 -9.74
C TYR A 108 -2.09 7.42 -9.26
N LYS A 109 -1.68 8.66 -9.49
CA LYS A 109 -0.51 9.24 -8.86
C LYS A 109 -0.96 9.96 -7.60
N VAL A 110 -0.43 9.54 -6.46
CA VAL A 110 -0.76 10.06 -5.14
C VAL A 110 0.47 10.76 -4.57
N ASP A 111 0.37 12.03 -4.22
CA ASP A 111 1.37 12.75 -3.44
C ASP A 111 0.83 13.01 -2.04
N LEU A 112 1.38 12.31 -1.04
CA LEU A 112 0.94 12.42 0.36
C LEU A 112 1.26 13.79 0.97
N LYS A 113 2.34 14.45 0.51
CA LYS A 113 2.76 15.75 1.08
C LYS A 113 1.89 16.88 0.56
N GLU A 114 1.55 16.80 -0.71
CA GLU A 114 0.69 17.78 -1.39
C GLU A 114 -0.80 17.43 -1.26
N ASN A 115 -1.12 16.29 -0.64
CA ASN A 115 -2.48 15.74 -0.48
C ASN A 115 -3.25 15.69 -1.81
N SER A 116 -2.54 15.29 -2.88
CA SER A 116 -3.06 15.27 -4.24
C SER A 116 -3.18 13.83 -4.75
N CYS A 117 -4.25 13.57 -5.50
CA CYS A 117 -4.50 12.31 -6.17
C CYS A 117 -4.98 12.60 -7.59
N GLU A 118 -4.19 12.18 -8.57
CA GLU A 118 -4.45 12.42 -9.98
C GLU A 118 -4.54 11.09 -10.73
N GLN A 119 -5.57 10.90 -11.55
CA GLN A 119 -5.67 9.72 -12.39
C GLN A 119 -4.62 9.79 -13.51
N ILE A 120 -3.88 8.69 -13.71
CA ILE A 120 -2.87 8.57 -14.74
C ILE A 120 -3.19 7.41 -15.69
N PHE A 121 -2.58 7.43 -16.87
CA PHE A 121 -2.79 6.45 -17.92
C PHE A 121 -1.43 5.93 -18.40
N PRO A 122 -0.83 4.95 -17.70
CA PRO A 122 0.44 4.38 -18.12
C PRO A 122 0.37 3.83 -19.57
N PRO A 123 1.47 3.91 -20.33
CA PRO A 123 1.49 3.36 -21.68
C PRO A 123 1.29 1.84 -21.65
N GLY A 124 0.37 1.32 -22.48
CA GLY A 124 0.07 -0.11 -22.57
C GLY A 124 -0.98 -0.63 -21.57
N THR A 125 -1.59 0.25 -20.77
CA THR A 125 -2.68 -0.13 -19.86
C THR A 125 -4.05 0.29 -20.40
N SER A 126 -5.05 -0.59 -20.30
CA SER A 126 -6.44 -0.28 -20.66
C SER A 126 -7.20 0.26 -19.46
N THR A 127 -7.22 1.60 -19.32
CA THR A 127 -8.10 2.29 -18.36
C THR A 127 -9.39 2.66 -19.09
N PRO A 128 -10.58 2.29 -18.59
CA PRO A 128 -11.84 2.76 -19.16
C PRO A 128 -11.92 4.29 -19.09
N GLU A 129 -12.39 4.94 -20.16
CA GLU A 129 -12.77 6.35 -20.12
C GLU A 129 -14.03 6.48 -19.24
N SER A 130 -13.98 7.39 -18.26
CA SER A 130 -15.03 7.62 -17.25
C SER A 130 -16.30 8.21 -17.84
#